data_AF-A0AAN7WRV7-F1
#
_entry.id   AF-A0AAN7WRV7-F1
#
_cell.length_a   1.000
_cell.length_b   1.000
_cell.length_c   1.000
_cell.angle_alpha   90.00
_cell.angle_beta   90.00
_cell.angle_gamma   90.00
#
_symmetry.space_group_name_H-M   'P 1'
#
loop_
_entity.id
_entity.type
_entity.pdbx_description
1 polymer ?
#
loop_
_entity_poly.entity_id
_entity_poly.type
_entity_poly.pdbx_seq_one_letter_code
_entity_poly.pdbx_strand_id
1 'polypeptide(L)'
;MSGSKKTHVKFNDDDDISSNIISTITDLDTNMNKNKKKKFYDSDSDSDSDNDAPEEEGMDEARADLEKREKEQQLLIKEEQRLLKEKRRKQNTIFKEQQLEKKLKIEQQQKEKAQEKQDEEEGGLVELSEEFLQNINNNINLDKESQPQIINSINRSRHINFNDEEEHIESDKDEYMKNKKISLQEEKIIKKINDQLTKKGKKKTLRNLRKKVAKKGPVTVEVLSSGIESKVMAPKKETEVMITKDRWLKRKSLNRK
;
A
#
# COMPACT_ATOMS: atom_id res chain seq x y z
N MET A 1 36.54 7.97 15.72
CA MET A 1 35.44 7.53 14.82
C MET A 1 34.81 6.29 15.43
N SER A 2 33.64 6.40 16.06
CA SER A 2 32.94 5.25 16.67
C SER A 2 31.77 4.82 15.78
N GLY A 3 31.94 3.71 15.07
CA GLY A 3 30.90 3.12 14.23
C GLY A 3 29.86 2.38 15.07
N SER A 4 28.60 2.75 14.91
CA SER A 4 27.45 2.05 15.51
C SER A 4 27.28 0.67 14.86
N LYS A 5 27.50 -0.41 15.63
CA LYS A 5 27.27 -1.78 15.17
C LYS A 5 25.76 -2.02 15.02
N LYS A 6 25.31 -2.27 13.79
CA LYS A 6 23.94 -2.74 13.51
C LYS A 6 23.88 -4.24 13.83
N THR A 7 23.12 -4.61 14.85
CA THR A 7 22.79 -6.01 15.12
C THR A 7 21.65 -6.44 14.19
N HIS A 8 21.95 -7.34 13.26
CA HIS A 8 20.99 -7.97 12.37
C HIS A 8 20.27 -9.09 13.13
N VAL A 9 18.99 -8.91 13.45
CA VAL A 9 18.16 -10.00 14.00
C VAL A 9 17.69 -10.85 12.82
N LYS A 10 18.14 -12.10 12.77
CA LYS A 10 17.60 -13.12 11.87
C LYS A 10 16.35 -13.70 12.54
N PHE A 11 15.21 -13.60 11.88
CA PHE A 11 14.01 -14.34 12.25
C PHE A 11 14.23 -15.76 11.73
N ASN A 12 14.40 -16.72 12.63
CA ASN A 12 14.29 -18.13 12.28
C ASN A 12 12.81 -18.51 12.43
N ASP A 13 12.28 -19.15 11.39
CA ASP A 13 10.93 -19.72 11.29
C ASP A 13 10.84 -21.04 12.08
N ASP A 14 11.13 -20.99 13.38
CA ASP A 14 10.83 -22.12 14.28
C ASP A 14 9.91 -21.63 15.40
N ASP A 15 8.69 -22.16 15.35
CA ASP A 15 7.64 -22.04 16.35
C ASP A 15 8.16 -22.50 17.72
N ASP A 16 8.35 -21.56 18.66
CA ASP A 16 8.12 -21.71 20.11
C ASP A 16 8.69 -20.51 20.89
N ILE A 17 7.91 -19.43 21.02
CA ILE A 17 8.17 -18.34 21.98
C ILE A 17 6.97 -18.25 22.93
N SER A 18 6.84 -19.25 23.78
CA SER A 18 5.86 -19.29 24.88
C SER A 18 6.54 -19.76 26.17
N SER A 19 7.44 -18.96 26.75
CA SER A 19 7.78 -19.12 28.19
C SER A 19 8.69 -18.05 28.80
N ASN A 20 9.59 -17.41 28.04
CA ASN A 20 10.64 -16.59 28.67
C ASN A 20 10.34 -15.09 28.87
N ILE A 21 9.11 -14.62 28.62
CA ILE A 21 8.72 -13.20 28.87
C ILE A 21 7.79 -13.06 30.10
N ILE A 22 7.26 -14.16 30.64
CA ILE A 22 6.25 -14.10 31.74
C ILE A 22 6.90 -14.14 33.14
N SER A 23 8.18 -14.47 33.27
CA SER A 23 8.86 -14.65 34.57
C SER A 23 9.35 -13.37 35.27
N THR A 24 8.87 -12.17 34.89
CA THR A 24 9.26 -10.90 35.55
C THR A 24 8.11 -10.11 36.18
N ILE A 25 6.88 -10.64 36.23
CA ILE A 25 5.72 -9.88 36.77
C ILE A 25 5.02 -10.59 37.95
N THR A 26 5.33 -11.84 38.25
CA THR A 26 4.71 -12.56 39.37
C THR A 26 5.74 -12.87 40.43
N ASP A 27 5.99 -11.91 41.33
CA ASP A 27 6.42 -12.14 42.73
C ASP A 27 6.48 -10.79 43.45
N LEU A 28 5.34 -10.37 44.02
CA LEU A 28 5.22 -9.48 45.17
C LEU A 28 3.80 -9.63 45.75
N ASP A 29 3.66 -10.71 46.50
CA ASP A 29 2.93 -10.87 47.76
C ASP A 29 1.47 -10.45 47.88
N THR A 30 0.66 -11.51 47.80
CA THR A 30 -0.51 -11.81 48.63
C THR A 30 -0.47 -11.27 50.08
N ASN A 31 -1.51 -10.53 50.47
CA ASN A 31 -1.91 -10.43 51.87
C ASN A 31 -3.45 -10.34 52.04
N MET A 32 -4.02 -11.47 52.50
CA MET A 32 -5.22 -11.64 53.32
C MET A 32 -6.45 -10.74 53.06
N ASN A 33 -7.53 -11.31 52.52
CA ASN A 33 -8.77 -11.45 53.30
C ASN A 33 -9.73 -12.49 52.71
N LYS A 34 -9.81 -13.65 53.38
CA LYS A 34 -10.92 -14.59 53.23
C LYS A 34 -12.05 -14.08 54.11
N ASN A 35 -13.25 -13.85 53.57
CA ASN A 35 -14.47 -14.26 54.26
C ASN A 35 -15.76 -14.17 53.42
N LYS A 36 -16.48 -15.30 53.46
CA LYS A 36 -17.94 -15.49 53.39
C LYS A 36 -18.63 -15.67 52.03
N LYS A 37 -18.88 -16.96 51.79
CA LYS A 37 -19.99 -17.58 51.06
C LYS A 37 -21.36 -16.88 51.26
N LYS A 38 -22.13 -16.73 50.16
CA LYS A 38 -23.58 -17.01 50.02
C LYS A 38 -23.95 -16.78 48.54
N LYS A 39 -24.22 -17.84 47.76
CA LYS A 39 -25.53 -18.46 47.45
C LYS A 39 -26.56 -17.49 46.83
N PHE A 40 -26.82 -17.73 45.53
CA PHE A 40 -28.12 -17.93 44.86
C PHE A 40 -29.31 -17.06 45.31
N TYR A 41 -29.88 -16.28 44.37
CA TYR A 41 -31.32 -16.21 44.08
C TYR A 41 -31.52 -15.73 42.64
N ASP A 42 -32.13 -16.58 41.81
CA ASP A 42 -33.01 -16.16 40.71
C ASP A 42 -34.12 -15.29 41.30
N SER A 43 -34.50 -14.24 40.57
CA SER A 43 -35.78 -13.57 40.77
C SER A 43 -36.31 -13.17 39.41
N ASP A 44 -37.12 -14.06 38.85
CA ASP A 44 -38.23 -13.70 37.98
C ASP A 44 -39.05 -12.63 38.70
N SER A 45 -39.32 -11.53 38.00
CA SER A 45 -40.22 -10.48 38.47
C SER A 45 -41.13 -10.12 37.31
N ASP A 46 -42.12 -10.98 37.11
CA ASP A 46 -43.36 -10.62 36.42
C ASP A 46 -44.04 -9.51 37.23
N SER A 47 -44.06 -8.32 36.66
CA SER A 47 -44.82 -7.19 37.18
C SER A 47 -45.66 -6.63 36.04
N ASP A 48 -46.77 -7.32 35.77
CA ASP A 48 -47.94 -6.75 35.11
C ASP A 48 -48.42 -5.56 35.93
N SER A 49 -48.16 -4.35 35.44
CA SER A 49 -48.72 -3.13 35.97
C SER A 49 -49.39 -2.38 34.84
N ASP A 50 -50.68 -2.68 34.67
CA ASP A 50 -51.65 -1.87 33.94
C ASP A 50 -51.63 -0.44 34.49
N ASN A 51 -50.93 0.45 33.81
CA ASN A 51 -51.07 1.89 33.97
C ASN A 51 -51.46 2.46 32.60
N ASP A 52 -52.77 2.54 32.41
CA ASP A 52 -53.45 3.29 31.36
C ASP A 52 -53.20 4.79 31.62
N ALA A 53 -52.01 5.24 31.25
CA ALA A 53 -51.58 6.63 31.24
C ALA A 53 -51.86 7.23 29.85
N PRO A 54 -52.27 8.51 29.76
CA PRO A 54 -52.68 9.12 28.50
C PRO A 54 -51.62 8.97 27.41
N GLU A 55 -52.03 8.45 26.25
CA GLU A 55 -51.17 8.08 25.11
C GLU A 55 -50.20 9.21 24.72
N GLU A 56 -48.91 9.00 25.00
CA GLU A 56 -47.78 9.82 24.53
C GLU A 56 -47.51 9.52 23.03
N GLU A 57 -48.34 9.99 22.11
CA GLU A 57 -48.09 9.88 20.65
C GLU A 57 -46.80 10.60 20.18
N GLY A 58 -46.10 11.36 21.05
CA GLY A 58 -44.87 12.09 20.70
C GLY A 58 -43.55 11.41 21.06
N MET A 59 -43.55 10.38 21.92
CA MET A 59 -42.29 9.72 22.35
C MET A 59 -41.84 8.63 21.38
N ASP A 60 -42.78 7.97 20.71
CA ASP A 60 -42.47 6.90 19.76
C ASP A 60 -41.85 7.43 18.47
N GLU A 61 -42.24 8.63 18.02
CA GLU A 61 -41.60 9.29 16.88
C GLU A 61 -40.14 9.67 17.19
N ALA A 62 -39.87 10.18 18.41
CA ALA A 62 -38.51 10.48 18.86
C ALA A 62 -37.63 9.21 18.99
N ARG A 63 -38.21 8.09 19.44
CA ARG A 63 -37.53 6.79 19.48
C ARG A 63 -37.25 6.23 18.08
N ALA A 64 -38.22 6.30 17.17
CA ALA A 64 -38.05 5.88 15.78
C ALA A 64 -36.96 6.69 15.07
N ASP A 65 -36.88 8.00 15.32
CA ASP A 65 -35.85 8.88 14.79
C ASP A 65 -34.44 8.55 15.32
N LEU A 66 -34.32 8.19 16.60
CA LEU A 66 -33.05 7.73 17.17
C LEU A 66 -32.64 6.37 16.60
N GLU A 67 -33.57 5.43 16.49
CA GLU A 67 -33.31 4.11 15.92
C GLU A 67 -32.89 4.21 14.44
N LYS A 68 -33.53 5.11 13.68
CA LYS A 68 -33.16 5.39 12.29
C LYS A 68 -31.73 5.94 12.19
N ARG A 69 -31.36 6.92 13.03
CA ARG A 69 -29.98 7.45 13.08
C ARG A 69 -28.97 6.37 13.44
N GLU A 70 -29.30 5.48 14.37
CA GLU A 70 -28.41 4.40 14.76
C GLU A 70 -28.21 3.39 13.62
N LYS A 71 -29.29 3.01 12.93
CA LYS A 71 -29.23 2.15 11.73
C LYS A 71 -28.37 2.78 10.64
N GLU A 72 -28.53 4.08 10.37
CA GLU A 72 -27.71 4.81 9.40
C GLU A 72 -26.22 4.80 9.78
N GLN A 73 -25.89 5.03 11.05
CA GLN A 73 -24.51 4.95 11.53
C GLN A 73 -23.92 3.54 11.39
N GLN A 74 -24.68 2.51 11.73
CA GLN A 74 -24.25 1.12 11.57
C GLN A 74 -24.01 0.77 10.09
N LEU A 75 -24.85 1.26 9.18
CA LEU A 75 -24.69 1.08 7.75
C LEU A 75 -23.42 1.77 7.23
N LEU A 76 -23.16 3.02 7.65
CA LEU A 76 -21.94 3.75 7.30
C LEU A 76 -20.67 3.02 7.77
N ILE A 77 -20.68 2.48 8.99
CA ILE A 77 -19.56 1.69 9.52
C ILE A 77 -19.36 0.41 8.68
N LYS A 78 -20.44 -0.30 8.34
CA LYS A 78 -20.38 -1.50 7.49
C LYS A 78 -19.82 -1.18 6.10
N GLU A 79 -20.24 -0.07 5.51
CA GLU A 79 -19.74 0.38 4.21
C GLU A 79 -18.26 0.74 4.26
N GLU A 80 -17.82 1.48 5.28
CA GLU A 80 -16.40 1.81 5.49
C GLU A 80 -15.55 0.53 5.62
N GLN A 81 -16.01 -0.44 6.41
CA GLN A 81 -15.33 -1.73 6.54
C GLN A 81 -15.28 -2.49 5.21
N ARG A 82 -16.35 -2.45 4.40
CA ARG A 82 -16.40 -3.08 3.08
C ARG A 82 -15.37 -2.45 2.13
N LEU A 83 -15.32 -1.12 2.09
CA LEU A 83 -14.32 -0.38 1.29
C LEU A 83 -12.89 -0.68 1.75
N LEU A 84 -12.65 -0.81 3.06
CA LEU A 84 -11.34 -1.18 3.58
C LEU A 84 -10.94 -2.61 3.19
N LYS A 85 -11.87 -3.57 3.27
CA LYS A 85 -11.67 -4.96 2.84
C LYS A 85 -11.40 -5.03 1.34
N GLU A 86 -12.14 -4.28 0.52
CA GLU A 86 -11.93 -4.23 -0.93
C GLU A 86 -10.56 -3.65 -1.29
N LYS A 87 -10.11 -2.59 -0.61
CA LYS A 87 -8.75 -2.05 -0.76
C LYS A 87 -7.68 -3.08 -0.42
N ARG A 88 -7.85 -3.84 0.66
CA ARG A 88 -6.94 -4.95 1.02
C ARG A 88 -6.92 -6.04 -0.04
N ARG A 89 -8.08 -6.41 -0.59
CA ARG A 89 -8.17 -7.39 -1.69
C ARG A 89 -7.40 -6.90 -2.91
N LYS A 90 -7.58 -5.65 -3.33
CA LYS A 90 -6.85 -5.03 -4.46
C LYS A 90 -5.34 -5.00 -4.22
N GLN A 91 -4.89 -4.68 -3.01
CA GLN A 91 -3.47 -4.72 -2.67
C GLN A 91 -2.91 -6.15 -2.74
N ASN A 92 -3.66 -7.13 -2.24
CA ASN A 92 -3.25 -8.54 -2.28
C ASN A 92 -3.22 -9.08 -3.72
N THR A 93 -4.13 -8.67 -4.60
CA THR A 93 -4.10 -9.07 -6.02
C THR A 93 -2.87 -8.50 -6.71
N ILE A 94 -2.59 -7.20 -6.52
CA ILE A 94 -1.39 -6.54 -7.07
C ILE A 94 -0.12 -7.22 -6.52
N PHE A 95 -0.07 -7.52 -5.23
CA PHE A 95 1.07 -8.20 -4.64
C PHE A 95 1.27 -9.60 -5.21
N LYS A 96 0.18 -10.35 -5.40
CA LYS A 96 0.22 -11.69 -6.00
C LYS A 96 0.70 -11.64 -7.46
N GLU A 97 0.21 -10.67 -8.22
CA GLU A 97 0.65 -10.42 -9.61
C GLU A 97 2.14 -10.09 -9.68
N GLN A 98 2.64 -9.20 -8.82
CA GLN A 98 4.06 -8.87 -8.73
C GLN A 98 4.94 -10.08 -8.36
N GLN A 99 4.44 -10.99 -7.51
CA GLN A 99 5.16 -12.22 -7.17
C GLN A 99 5.21 -13.18 -8.35
N LEU A 100 4.13 -13.29 -9.13
CA LEU A 100 4.11 -14.10 -10.35
C LEU A 100 5.02 -13.51 -11.42
N GLU A 101 5.00 -12.21 -11.64
CA GLU A 101 5.87 -11.50 -12.59
C GLU A 101 7.36 -11.71 -12.24
N LYS A 102 7.72 -11.59 -10.95
CA LYS A 102 9.08 -11.87 -10.49
C LYS A 102 9.49 -13.32 -10.75
N LYS A 103 8.61 -14.29 -10.49
CA LYS A 103 8.88 -15.70 -10.76
C LYS A 103 9.08 -15.95 -12.25
N LEU A 104 8.22 -15.39 -13.09
CA LEU A 104 8.27 -15.54 -14.54
C LEU A 104 9.56 -14.92 -15.11
N LYS A 105 9.96 -13.74 -14.61
CA LYS A 105 11.23 -13.11 -15.00
C LYS A 105 12.45 -13.93 -14.61
N ILE A 106 12.43 -14.54 -13.42
CA ILE A 106 13.51 -15.44 -12.98
C ILE A 106 13.55 -16.68 -13.88
N GLU A 107 12.39 -17.26 -14.21
CA GLU A 107 12.30 -18.42 -15.10
C GLU A 107 12.82 -18.11 -16.52
N GLN A 108 12.46 -16.95 -17.07
CA GLN A 108 12.98 -16.48 -18.36
C GLN A 108 14.50 -16.31 -18.33
N GLN A 109 15.04 -15.65 -17.29
CA GLN A 109 16.49 -15.51 -17.13
C GLN A 109 17.21 -16.85 -16.97
N GLN A 110 16.56 -17.84 -16.34
CA GLN A 110 17.12 -19.19 -16.24
C GLN A 110 17.09 -19.92 -17.59
N LYS A 111 16.03 -19.76 -18.38
CA LYS A 111 15.93 -20.30 -19.74
C LYS A 111 16.95 -19.66 -20.68
N GLU A 112 17.09 -18.34 -20.66
CA GLU A 112 18.09 -17.61 -21.44
C GLU A 112 19.51 -18.07 -21.09
N LYS A 113 19.83 -18.19 -19.79
CA LYS A 113 21.15 -18.70 -19.36
C LYS A 113 21.39 -20.17 -19.70
N ALA A 114 20.34 -20.98 -19.74
CA ALA A 114 20.46 -22.38 -20.16
C ALA A 114 20.70 -22.47 -21.66
N GLN A 115 20.02 -21.63 -22.44
CA GLN A 115 20.20 -21.54 -23.88
C GLN A 115 21.58 -20.96 -24.24
N GLU A 116 22.03 -19.90 -23.58
CA GLU A 116 23.37 -19.34 -23.75
C GLU A 116 24.46 -20.36 -23.42
N LYS A 117 24.26 -21.21 -22.41
CA LYS A 117 25.17 -22.33 -22.13
C LYS A 117 25.14 -23.42 -23.20
N GLN A 118 23.97 -23.73 -23.76
CA GLN A 118 23.88 -24.66 -24.90
C GLN A 118 24.57 -24.07 -26.14
N ASP A 119 24.38 -22.77 -26.40
CA ASP A 119 25.02 -22.07 -27.51
C ASP A 119 26.54 -21.89 -27.29
N GLU A 120 27.02 -21.79 -26.05
CA GLU A 120 28.45 -21.78 -25.70
C GLU A 120 29.08 -23.18 -25.76
N GLU A 121 28.34 -24.23 -25.40
CA GLU A 121 28.78 -25.63 -25.53
C GLU A 121 28.75 -26.09 -27.01
N GLU A 122 27.85 -25.57 -27.84
CA GLU A 122 27.81 -25.79 -29.29
C GLU A 122 28.70 -24.80 -30.08
N GLY A 123 29.10 -23.66 -29.49
CA GLY A 123 29.96 -22.64 -30.10
C GLY A 123 31.45 -23.03 -30.22
N GLY A 124 31.83 -24.23 -29.77
CA GLY A 124 33.15 -24.83 -30.01
C GLY A 124 33.27 -25.61 -31.32
N LEU A 125 32.17 -25.85 -32.05
CA LEU A 125 32.22 -26.52 -33.36
C LEU A 125 31.03 -26.09 -34.22
N VAL A 126 31.20 -25.02 -35.00
CA VAL A 126 30.34 -24.73 -36.14
C VAL A 126 30.65 -25.75 -37.25
N GLU A 127 30.18 -26.98 -37.08
CA GLU A 127 29.87 -27.85 -38.21
C GLU A 127 28.49 -27.44 -38.70
N LEU A 128 28.46 -26.66 -39.80
CA LEU A 128 27.28 -26.63 -40.64
C LEU A 128 26.84 -28.08 -40.87
N SER A 129 25.59 -28.42 -40.56
CA SER A 129 24.99 -29.71 -40.90
C SER A 129 25.39 -30.08 -42.34
N GLU A 130 26.20 -31.13 -42.49
CA GLU A 130 26.68 -31.60 -43.79
C GLU A 130 25.53 -31.92 -44.75
N GLU A 131 24.35 -32.22 -44.21
CA GLU A 131 23.12 -32.42 -44.98
C GLU A 131 22.67 -31.15 -45.71
N PHE A 132 22.87 -29.96 -45.13
CA PHE A 132 22.49 -28.68 -45.77
C PHE A 132 23.45 -28.32 -46.91
N LEU A 133 24.75 -28.58 -46.77
CA LEU A 133 25.73 -28.32 -47.82
C LEU A 133 25.64 -29.34 -48.97
N GLN A 134 25.30 -30.61 -48.68
CA GLN A 134 25.06 -31.61 -49.72
C GLN A 134 23.79 -31.30 -50.53
N ASN A 135 22.74 -30.74 -49.91
CA ASN A 135 21.49 -30.44 -50.62
C ASN A 135 21.61 -29.24 -51.58
N ILE A 136 22.55 -28.33 -51.35
CA ILE A 136 22.86 -27.22 -52.27
C ILE A 136 23.70 -27.71 -53.45
N ASN A 137 24.69 -28.57 -53.22
CA ASN A 137 25.55 -29.08 -54.30
C ASN A 137 24.84 -30.08 -55.22
N ASN A 138 23.87 -30.86 -54.70
CA ASN A 138 23.09 -31.80 -55.52
C ASN A 138 22.07 -31.11 -56.43
N ASN A 139 21.61 -29.90 -56.10
CA ASN A 139 20.66 -29.14 -56.94
C ASN A 139 21.32 -28.31 -58.06
N ILE A 140 22.65 -28.16 -58.06
CA ILE A 140 23.35 -27.35 -59.07
C ILE A 140 23.84 -28.19 -60.26
N ASN A 141 23.91 -29.53 -60.13
CA ASN A 141 24.54 -30.39 -61.12
C ASN A 141 23.66 -31.46 -61.79
N LEU A 142 22.34 -31.46 -61.60
CA LEU A 142 21.45 -32.28 -62.44
C LEU A 142 20.60 -31.42 -63.39
N ASP A 143 20.95 -31.59 -64.66
CA ASP A 143 20.06 -31.57 -65.82
C ASP A 143 19.69 -30.21 -66.44
N LYS A 144 20.71 -29.67 -67.12
CA LYS A 144 20.55 -29.21 -68.50
C LYS A 144 20.06 -30.39 -69.36
N GLU A 145 18.75 -30.52 -69.58
CA GLU A 145 18.09 -31.14 -70.75
C GLU A 145 16.72 -31.75 -70.35
N SER A 146 15.70 -30.92 -70.16
CA SER A 146 14.35 -31.21 -70.66
C SER A 146 13.39 -30.03 -70.49
N GLN A 147 12.48 -29.95 -71.45
CA GLN A 147 11.55 -28.90 -71.82
C GLN A 147 10.54 -28.40 -70.74
N PRO A 148 9.87 -27.25 -70.99
CA PRO A 148 9.35 -26.28 -70.03
C PRO A 148 7.89 -26.57 -69.64
N GLN A 149 7.36 -25.95 -68.57
CA GLN A 149 5.96 -25.43 -68.47
C GLN A 149 5.62 -24.69 -67.14
N ILE A 150 6.55 -24.48 -66.19
CA ILE A 150 6.18 -23.95 -64.84
C ILE A 150 6.94 -22.68 -64.42
N ILE A 151 7.17 -21.72 -65.33
CA ILE A 151 7.88 -20.45 -64.97
C ILE A 151 7.04 -19.18 -65.25
N ASN A 152 5.83 -19.29 -65.80
CA ASN A 152 5.06 -18.11 -66.21
C ASN A 152 4.16 -17.48 -65.12
N SER A 153 4.23 -17.88 -63.85
CA SER A 153 3.35 -17.36 -62.78
C SER A 153 4.02 -16.53 -61.69
N ILE A 154 5.36 -16.36 -61.68
CA ILE A 154 6.06 -15.65 -60.59
C ILE A 154 6.41 -14.19 -60.94
N ASN A 155 6.33 -13.77 -62.21
CA ASN A 155 6.69 -12.40 -62.64
C ASN A 155 5.49 -11.47 -62.88
N ARG A 156 4.68 -11.21 -61.85
CA ARG A 156 3.91 -9.96 -61.78
C ARG A 156 4.25 -9.24 -60.48
N SER A 157 5.32 -8.46 -60.50
CA SER A 157 5.58 -7.44 -59.48
C SER A 157 4.40 -6.47 -59.47
N ARG A 158 3.58 -6.53 -58.43
CA ARG A 158 2.66 -5.44 -58.10
C ARG A 158 3.55 -4.30 -57.62
N HIS A 159 3.54 -3.18 -58.34
CA HIS A 159 4.21 -1.96 -57.92
C HIS A 159 3.50 -1.45 -56.67
N ILE A 160 4.09 -1.68 -55.49
CA ILE A 160 3.64 -1.08 -54.23
C ILE A 160 4.22 0.33 -54.22
N ASN A 161 3.37 1.33 -54.05
CA ASN A 161 3.76 2.74 -54.03
C ASN A 161 4.17 3.08 -52.59
N PHE A 162 5.46 3.24 -52.33
CA PHE A 162 6.00 3.42 -50.96
C PHE A 162 5.78 4.82 -50.37
N ASN A 163 5.14 5.74 -51.09
CA ASN A 163 4.96 7.12 -50.64
C ASN A 163 3.70 7.37 -49.79
N ASP A 164 2.75 6.41 -49.72
CA ASP A 164 1.47 6.63 -49.03
C ASP A 164 1.46 6.10 -47.57
N GLU A 165 2.51 5.41 -47.11
CA GLU A 165 2.59 4.88 -45.74
C GLU A 165 3.31 5.81 -44.75
N GLU A 166 4.08 6.78 -45.23
CA GLU A 166 4.93 7.62 -44.37
C GLU A 166 4.12 8.72 -43.64
N GLU A 167 3.06 9.25 -44.25
CA GLU A 167 2.22 10.30 -43.64
C GLU A 167 1.33 9.79 -42.49
N HIS A 168 0.91 8.52 -42.52
CA HIS A 168 0.08 7.95 -41.45
C HIS A 168 0.88 7.61 -40.18
N ILE A 169 2.14 7.19 -40.32
CA ILE A 169 3.02 6.82 -39.20
C ILE A 169 3.41 8.05 -38.36
N GLU A 170 3.50 9.23 -38.97
CA GLU A 170 3.87 10.46 -38.29
C GLU A 170 2.75 10.95 -37.34
N SER A 171 1.49 10.79 -37.75
CA SER A 171 0.32 11.16 -36.93
C SER A 171 0.17 10.32 -35.65
N ASP A 172 0.46 9.01 -35.74
CA ASP A 172 0.36 8.07 -34.61
C ASP A 172 1.48 8.30 -33.57
N LYS A 173 2.67 8.73 -34.02
CA LYS A 173 3.79 9.04 -33.12
C LYS A 173 3.50 10.26 -32.24
N ASP A 174 2.89 11.29 -32.81
CA ASP A 174 2.55 12.52 -32.08
C ASP A 174 1.45 12.30 -31.05
N GLU A 175 0.44 11.48 -31.38
CA GLU A 175 -0.61 11.08 -30.44
C GLU A 175 -0.05 10.21 -29.30
N TYR A 176 0.84 9.27 -29.61
CA TYR A 176 1.53 8.46 -28.60
C TYR A 176 2.37 9.32 -27.64
N MET A 177 3.11 10.31 -28.17
CA MET A 177 3.92 11.21 -27.34
C MET A 177 3.08 12.17 -26.48
N LYS A 178 1.91 12.58 -26.97
CA LYS A 178 0.94 13.39 -26.21
C LYS A 178 0.33 12.58 -25.06
N ASN A 179 -0.10 11.34 -25.31
CA ASN A 179 -0.66 10.45 -24.30
C ASN A 179 0.37 10.08 -23.22
N LYS A 180 1.63 9.87 -23.60
CA LYS A 180 2.74 9.65 -22.65
C LYS A 180 2.99 10.85 -21.74
N LYS A 181 2.90 12.08 -22.28
CA LYS A 181 3.03 13.31 -21.46
C LYS A 181 1.88 13.48 -20.48
N ILE A 182 0.65 13.14 -20.88
CA ILE A 182 -0.54 13.19 -20.02
C ILE A 182 -0.39 12.20 -18.86
N SER A 183 -0.02 10.94 -19.15
CA SER A 183 0.23 9.91 -18.13
C SER A 183 1.29 10.34 -17.10
N LEU A 184 2.40 10.94 -17.55
CA LEU A 184 3.45 11.45 -16.65
C LEU A 184 2.98 12.62 -15.78
N GLN A 185 2.05 13.45 -16.27
CA GLN A 185 1.45 14.52 -15.46
C GLN A 185 0.50 13.96 -14.41
N GLU A 186 -0.33 12.97 -14.78
CA GLU A 186 -1.24 12.28 -13.88
C GLU A 186 -0.48 11.56 -12.75
N GLU A 187 0.60 10.85 -13.05
CA GLU A 187 1.45 10.21 -12.04
C GLU A 187 2.04 11.21 -11.04
N LYS A 188 2.51 12.37 -11.54
CA LYS A 188 3.01 13.45 -10.67
C LYS A 188 1.93 14.00 -9.75
N ILE A 189 0.70 14.14 -10.24
CA ILE A 189 -0.45 14.59 -9.45
C ILE A 189 -0.78 13.56 -8.38
N ILE A 190 -0.89 12.28 -8.74
CA ILE A 190 -1.18 11.18 -7.82
C ILE A 190 -0.10 11.10 -6.72
N LYS A 191 1.18 11.19 -7.10
CA LYS A 191 2.30 11.20 -6.14
C LYS A 191 2.21 12.38 -5.18
N LYS A 192 1.90 13.59 -5.68
CA LYS A 192 1.74 14.79 -4.85
C LYS A 192 0.58 14.67 -3.87
N ILE A 193 -0.55 14.08 -4.29
CA ILE A 193 -1.70 13.83 -3.43
C ILE A 193 -1.35 12.82 -2.32
N ASN A 194 -0.72 11.70 -2.68
CA ASN A 194 -0.28 10.68 -1.73
C ASN A 194 0.75 11.22 -0.72
N ASP A 195 1.69 12.03 -1.18
CA ASP A 195 2.65 12.70 -0.31
C ASP A 195 1.97 13.63 0.70
N GLN A 196 0.95 14.37 0.27
CA GLN A 196 0.21 15.23 1.19
C GLN A 196 -0.60 14.43 2.21
N LEU A 197 -1.25 13.34 1.79
CA LEU A 197 -2.01 12.46 2.67
C LEU A 197 -1.10 11.79 3.70
N THR A 198 0.04 11.24 3.26
CA THR A 198 1.01 10.60 4.16
C THR A 198 1.66 11.62 5.10
N LYS A 199 2.03 12.83 4.64
CA LYS A 199 2.59 13.88 5.50
C LYS A 199 1.58 14.34 6.56
N LYS A 200 0.32 14.55 6.18
CA LYS A 200 -0.75 14.92 7.12
C LYS A 200 -1.02 13.79 8.12
N GLY A 201 -1.11 12.55 7.65
CA GLY A 201 -1.30 11.36 8.48
C GLY A 201 -0.16 11.15 9.49
N LYS A 202 1.09 11.15 9.01
CA LYS A 202 2.30 11.04 9.84
C LYS A 202 2.37 12.15 10.89
N LYS A 203 1.99 13.38 10.55
CA LYS A 203 1.95 14.50 11.51
C LYS A 203 0.92 14.27 12.61
N LYS A 204 -0.27 13.73 12.28
CA LYS A 204 -1.31 13.41 13.26
C LYS A 204 -0.87 12.27 14.19
N THR A 205 -0.33 11.18 13.63
CA THR A 205 0.17 10.06 14.44
C THR A 205 1.31 10.50 15.35
N LEU A 206 2.29 11.23 14.83
CA LEU A 206 3.41 11.74 15.61
C LEU A 206 2.97 12.73 16.70
N ARG A 207 1.94 13.55 16.46
CA ARG A 207 1.32 14.37 17.53
C ARG A 207 0.75 13.49 18.65
N ASN A 208 0.07 12.39 18.31
CA ASN A 208 -0.45 11.45 19.31
C ASN A 208 0.66 10.75 20.08
N LEU A 209 1.74 10.30 19.42
CA LEU A 209 2.89 9.70 20.10
C LEU A 209 3.60 10.68 21.04
N ARG A 210 3.62 11.98 20.71
CA ARG A 210 4.28 13.02 21.53
C ARG A 210 3.40 13.59 22.65
N LYS A 211 2.13 13.20 22.76
CA LYS A 211 1.26 13.65 23.86
C LYS A 211 1.78 13.05 25.17
N LYS A 212 2.05 13.92 26.15
CA LYS A 212 2.44 13.52 27.51
C LYS A 212 1.25 13.29 28.43
N VAL A 213 0.07 13.76 28.02
CA VAL A 213 -1.19 13.67 28.78
C VAL A 213 -2.16 12.74 28.07
N ALA A 214 -2.71 11.77 28.79
CA ALA A 214 -3.74 10.85 28.33
C ALA A 214 -4.94 10.85 29.28
N LYS A 215 -6.15 10.88 28.73
CA LYS A 215 -7.39 10.67 29.49
C LYS A 215 -7.70 9.18 29.57
N LYS A 216 -7.92 8.66 30.78
CA LYS A 216 -8.28 7.27 31.07
C LYS A 216 -9.58 7.27 31.87
N GLY A 217 -10.71 7.34 31.15
CA GLY A 217 -12.02 7.53 31.77
C GLY A 217 -12.12 8.89 32.49
N PRO A 218 -12.53 8.94 33.76
CA PRO A 218 -12.65 10.18 34.52
C PRO A 218 -11.28 10.79 34.92
N VAL A 219 -10.19 10.02 34.82
CA VAL A 219 -8.86 10.43 35.28
C VAL A 219 -7.99 10.92 34.11
N THR A 220 -7.17 11.93 34.37
CA THR A 220 -6.09 12.36 33.46
C THR A 220 -4.75 11.89 34.01
N VAL A 221 -3.94 11.27 33.16
CA VAL A 221 -2.59 10.80 33.49
C VAL A 221 -1.59 11.62 32.70
N GLU A 222 -0.66 12.27 33.39
CA GLU A 222 0.41 13.08 32.80
C GLU A 222 1.78 12.53 33.16
N VAL A 223 2.67 12.45 32.17
CA VAL A 223 4.07 12.08 32.37
C VAL A 223 4.90 13.32 32.72
N LEU A 224 5.49 13.32 33.92
CA LEU A 224 6.41 14.37 34.36
C LEU A 224 7.62 14.47 33.43
N SER A 225 8.06 15.69 33.11
CA SER A 225 9.29 15.91 32.34
C SER A 225 10.51 15.43 33.12
N SER A 226 11.49 14.83 32.42
CA SER A 226 12.76 14.46 33.03
C SER A 226 13.46 15.70 33.59
N GLY A 227 13.98 15.61 34.82
CA GLY A 227 14.62 16.75 35.49
C GLY A 227 15.90 17.26 34.81
N ILE A 228 16.40 16.53 33.81
CA ILE A 228 17.54 16.94 32.98
C ILE A 228 17.11 18.03 32.00
N GLU A 229 15.94 17.90 31.36
CA GLU A 229 15.46 18.88 30.37
C GLU A 229 15.23 20.26 31.02
N SER A 230 14.68 20.30 32.24
CA SER A 230 14.40 21.54 32.96
C SER A 230 15.64 22.23 33.54
N LYS A 231 16.72 21.49 33.80
CA LYS A 231 17.99 22.05 34.27
C LYS A 231 18.87 22.55 33.13
N VAL A 232 18.88 21.85 32.00
CA VAL A 232 19.77 22.16 30.87
C VAL A 232 19.20 23.29 30.00
N MET A 233 17.88 23.39 29.87
CA MET A 233 17.25 24.36 28.98
C MET A 233 16.31 25.30 29.73
N ALA A 234 16.34 26.57 29.34
CA ALA A 234 15.37 27.55 29.81
C ALA A 234 13.93 27.16 29.38
N PRO A 235 12.92 27.51 30.18
CA PRO A 235 11.52 27.32 29.80
C PRO A 235 11.19 27.95 28.45
N LYS A 236 10.25 27.33 27.72
CA LYS A 236 9.80 27.88 26.44
C LYS A 236 9.03 29.18 26.67
N LYS A 237 9.23 30.14 25.76
CA LYS A 237 8.48 31.39 25.76
C LYS A 237 6.97 31.15 25.63
N GLU A 238 6.19 31.94 26.35
CA GLU A 238 4.73 31.95 26.21
C GLU A 238 4.35 32.65 24.91
N THR A 239 3.69 31.90 24.00
CA THR A 239 3.36 32.43 22.68
C THR A 239 2.33 33.53 22.75
N GLU A 240 1.40 33.48 23.69
CA GLU A 240 0.35 34.49 23.84
C GLU A 240 0.93 35.85 24.21
N VAL A 241 1.79 35.90 25.24
CA VAL A 241 2.50 37.12 25.66
C VAL A 241 3.38 37.67 24.54
N MET A 242 4.06 36.80 23.80
CA MET A 242 4.88 37.24 22.66
C MET A 242 4.04 37.76 21.51
N ILE A 243 2.89 37.14 21.22
CA ILE A 243 1.98 37.59 20.17
C ILE A 243 1.34 38.93 20.54
N THR A 244 0.95 39.15 21.80
CA THR A 244 0.40 40.45 22.23
C THR A 244 1.45 41.55 22.13
N LYS A 245 2.66 41.30 22.61
CA LYS A 245 3.81 42.21 22.44
C LYS A 245 4.10 42.49 20.97
N ASP A 246 4.18 41.46 20.13
CA ASP A 246 4.47 41.62 18.70
C ASP A 246 3.36 42.37 17.98
N ARG A 247 2.09 42.06 18.28
CA ARG A 247 0.92 42.77 17.72
C ARG A 247 0.93 44.25 18.10
N TRP A 248 1.30 44.56 19.35
CA TRP A 248 1.42 45.95 19.79
C TRP A 248 2.53 46.69 19.05
N LEU A 249 3.71 46.08 18.92
CA LEU A 249 4.86 46.67 18.25
C LEU A 249 4.70 46.77 16.73
N LYS A 250 3.92 45.87 16.12
CA LYS A 250 3.61 45.82 14.68
C LYS A 250 2.19 46.31 14.37
N ARG A 251 1.60 47.10 15.25
CA ARG A 251 0.25 47.63 15.04
C ARG A 251 0.23 48.53 13.81
N LYS A 252 -0.85 48.45 13.03
CA LYS A 252 -1.02 49.20 11.78
C LYS A 252 -0.91 50.72 11.99
N SER A 253 -1.34 51.22 13.15
CA SER A 253 -1.29 52.66 13.47
C SER A 253 0.13 53.23 13.58
N LEU A 254 1.16 52.39 13.70
CA LEU A 254 2.53 52.85 13.82
C LEU A 254 3.18 53.15 12.45
N ASN A 255 2.49 52.91 11.33
CA ASN A 255 2.95 53.16 9.95
C ASN A 255 4.43 52.83 9.71
N ARG A 256 4.87 51.66 10.19
CA ARG A 256 6.26 51.22 10.03
C ARG A 256 6.53 51.01 8.54
N LYS A 257 7.55 51.71 8.02
CA LYS A 257 8.08 51.54 6.67
C LYS A 257 8.81 50.21 6.53
#